data_AF-A0A2S8UCS0-F1
#
_entry.id   AF-A0A2S8UCS0-F1
#
_cell.length_a   1.000
_cell.length_b   1.000
_cell.length_c   1.000
_cell.angle_alpha   90.00
_cell.angle_beta   90.00
_cell.angle_gamma   90.00
#
_symmetry.space_group_name_H-M   'P 1'
#
loop_
_entity.id
_entity.type
_entity.pdbx_description
1 polymer ?
#
loop_
_entity_poly.entity_id
_entity_poly.type
_entity_poly.pdbx_seq_one_letter_code
_entity_poly.pdbx_strand_id
1 'polypeptide(L)'
;MQNVRKDYLEASKQLEIDIKRMTSEGFSKEDIAKHVVDARNQQKVTARADMTAEERAGLEARNMEKYDNPIGPDSQWLFSKTKKKLIKEGTYINDDEIWSSIIKKSMKKDDVINTLLGLIH
;
A
#
# COMPACT_ATOMS: atom_id res chain seq x y z
N MET A 1 -6.39 -18.84 -9.23
CA MET A 1 -6.99 -18.12 -8.09
C MET A 1 -6.49 -18.61 -6.71
N GLN A 2 -6.45 -19.92 -6.40
CA GLN A 2 -5.96 -20.42 -5.09
C GLN A 2 -4.52 -19.99 -4.74
N ASN A 3 -3.61 -19.93 -5.73
CA ASN A 3 -2.22 -19.51 -5.51
C ASN A 3 -2.09 -18.01 -5.20
N VAL A 4 -2.75 -17.13 -5.97
CA VAL A 4 -2.71 -15.67 -5.76
C VAL A 4 -3.15 -15.27 -4.35
N ARG A 5 -4.15 -15.96 -3.78
CA ARG A 5 -4.59 -15.76 -2.40
C ARG A 5 -3.51 -16.14 -1.38
N LYS A 6 -2.88 -17.31 -1.57
CA LYS A 6 -1.81 -17.79 -0.70
C LYS A 6 -0.61 -16.84 -0.76
N ASP A 7 -0.20 -16.46 -1.96
CA ASP A 7 0.92 -15.57 -2.23
C ASP A 7 0.68 -14.18 -1.59
N TYR A 8 -0.53 -13.64 -1.69
CA TYR A 8 -0.90 -12.38 -1.04
C TYR A 8 -0.83 -12.46 0.49
N LEU A 9 -1.36 -13.54 1.09
CA LEU A 9 -1.31 -13.73 2.54
C LEU A 9 0.13 -13.95 3.05
N GLU A 10 0.95 -14.69 2.30
CA GLU A 10 2.37 -14.90 2.62
C GLU A 10 3.15 -13.60 2.49
N ALA A 11 2.95 -12.84 1.41
CA ALA A 11 3.61 -11.55 1.23
C ALA A 11 3.17 -10.51 2.29
N SER A 12 1.92 -10.55 2.74
CA SER A 12 1.44 -9.74 3.87
C SER A 12 2.12 -10.13 5.19
N LYS A 13 2.31 -11.42 5.46
CA LYS A 13 3.05 -11.89 6.65
C LYS A 13 4.53 -11.49 6.57
N GLN A 14 5.13 -11.59 5.38
CA GLN A 14 6.51 -11.16 5.17
C GLN A 14 6.67 -9.67 5.48
N LEU A 15 5.71 -8.83 5.10
CA LEU A 15 5.72 -7.41 5.45
C LEU A 15 5.67 -7.16 6.96
N GLU A 16 4.91 -7.94 7.72
CA GLU A 16 4.93 -7.84 9.20
C GLU A 16 6.30 -8.17 9.78
N ILE A 17 6.98 -9.19 9.21
CA ILE A 17 8.34 -9.57 9.61
C ILE A 17 9.32 -8.46 9.28
N ASP A 18 9.24 -7.90 8.06
CA ASP A 18 10.11 -6.82 7.60
C ASP A 18 9.96 -5.57 8.47
N ILE A 19 8.72 -5.18 8.80
CA ILE A 19 8.46 -4.04 9.70
C ILE A 19 9.11 -4.27 11.07
N LYS A 20 8.94 -5.45 11.66
CA LYS A 20 9.54 -5.78 12.96
C LYS A 20 11.07 -5.74 12.90
N ARG A 21 11.65 -6.34 11.86
CA ARG A 21 13.10 -6.37 11.62
C ARG A 21 13.65 -4.96 11.45
N MET A 22 13.12 -4.18 10.51
CA MET A 22 13.55 -2.80 10.28
C MET A 22 13.39 -1.92 11.52
N THR A 23 12.33 -2.11 12.30
CA THR A 23 12.16 -1.41 13.59
C THR A 23 13.27 -1.80 14.57
N SER A 24 13.59 -3.09 14.71
CA SER A 24 14.66 -3.55 15.60
C SER A 24 16.06 -3.13 15.17
N GLU A 25 16.28 -2.95 13.86
CA GLU A 25 17.52 -2.45 13.27
C GLU A 25 17.63 -0.92 13.33
N GLY A 26 16.61 -0.21 13.83
CA GLY A 26 16.63 1.24 14.03
C GLY A 26 16.34 2.06 12.77
N PHE A 27 15.71 1.47 11.76
CA PHE A 27 15.29 2.21 10.56
C PHE A 27 14.28 3.31 10.91
N SER A 28 14.32 4.40 10.16
CA SER A 28 13.34 5.47 10.31
C SER A 28 11.94 5.00 9.92
N LYS A 29 10.90 5.62 10.48
CA LYS A 29 9.51 5.32 10.08
C LYS A 29 9.26 5.64 8.61
N GLU A 30 9.97 6.62 8.05
CA GLU A 30 9.92 6.93 6.62
C GLU A 30 10.44 5.76 5.79
N ASP A 31 11.60 5.20 6.14
CA ASP A 31 12.18 4.07 5.40
C ASP A 31 11.30 2.82 5.49
N ILE A 32 10.74 2.55 6.68
CA ILE A 32 9.77 1.47 6.87
C ILE A 32 8.52 1.73 6.02
N ALA A 33 8.00 2.96 6.00
CA ALA A 33 6.82 3.31 5.21
C ALA A 33 7.06 3.16 3.71
N LYS A 34 8.23 3.59 3.20
CA LYS A 34 8.64 3.41 1.79
C LYS A 34 8.64 1.94 1.42
N HIS A 35 9.38 1.12 2.19
CA HIS A 35 9.46 -0.33 1.96
C HIS A 35 8.07 -0.99 1.90
N VAL A 36 7.21 -0.68 2.88
CA VAL A 36 5.89 -1.31 2.97
C VAL A 36 4.96 -0.86 1.83
N VAL A 37 5.00 0.41 1.44
CA VAL A 37 4.17 0.92 0.33
C VAL A 37 4.62 0.31 -1.00
N ASP A 38 5.93 0.22 -1.22
CA ASP A 38 6.50 -0.33 -2.45
C ASP A 38 6.19 -1.82 -2.58
N ALA A 39 6.40 -2.59 -1.52
CA ALA A 39 6.05 -4.01 -1.49
C ALA A 39 4.56 -4.25 -1.75
N ARG A 40 3.66 -3.44 -1.14
CA ARG A 40 2.22 -3.52 -1.40
C ARG A 40 1.88 -3.17 -2.85
N ASN A 41 2.54 -2.17 -3.42
CA ASN A 41 2.35 -1.78 -4.82
C ASN A 41 2.85 -2.89 -5.77
N GLN A 42 3.96 -3.56 -5.44
CA GLN A 42 4.44 -4.73 -6.20
C GLN A 42 3.46 -5.89 -6.14
N GLN A 43 2.84 -6.17 -4.99
CA GLN A 43 1.79 -7.18 -4.87
C GLN A 43 0.60 -6.88 -5.80
N LYS A 44 0.22 -5.60 -5.94
CA LYS A 44 -0.82 -5.20 -6.92
C LYS A 44 -0.39 -5.48 -8.35
N VAL A 45 0.86 -5.19 -8.71
CA VAL A 45 1.39 -5.49 -10.04
C VAL A 45 1.33 -6.99 -10.32
N THR A 46 1.79 -7.82 -9.38
CA THR A 46 1.72 -9.28 -9.50
C THR A 46 0.28 -9.79 -9.61
N ALA A 47 -0.64 -9.29 -8.77
CA ALA A 47 -2.05 -9.69 -8.85
C ALA A 47 -2.73 -9.27 -10.16
N ARG A 48 -2.29 -8.16 -10.77
CA ARG A 48 -2.78 -7.67 -12.07
C ARG A 48 -2.13 -8.40 -13.25
N ALA A 49 -1.07 -9.19 -13.05
CA ALA A 49 -0.41 -9.90 -14.13
C ALA A 49 -1.36 -10.88 -14.85
N ASP A 50 -2.30 -11.46 -14.11
CA ASP A 50 -3.32 -12.39 -14.60
C ASP A 50 -4.54 -11.69 -15.25
N MET A 51 -4.63 -10.36 -15.18
CA MET A 51 -5.72 -9.59 -15.80
C MET A 51 -5.49 -9.39 -17.29
N THR A 52 -6.59 -9.24 -18.05
CA THR A 52 -6.53 -8.83 -19.46
C THR A 52 -5.92 -7.44 -19.60
N ALA A 53 -5.39 -7.14 -20.79
CA ALA A 53 -4.80 -5.82 -21.08
C ALA A 53 -5.83 -4.68 -20.92
N GLU A 54 -7.09 -4.93 -21.27
CA GLU A 54 -8.18 -3.94 -21.20
C GLU A 54 -8.58 -3.63 -19.74
N GLU A 55 -8.74 -4.66 -18.91
CA GLU A 55 -9.03 -4.48 -17.48
C GLU A 55 -7.89 -3.72 -16.78
N ARG A 56 -6.64 -4.05 -17.11
CA ARG A 56 -5.46 -3.39 -16.57
C ARG A 56 -5.38 -1.92 -16.99
N ALA A 57 -5.59 -1.63 -18.27
CA ALA A 57 -5.57 -0.26 -18.80
C ALA A 57 -6.63 0.62 -18.15
N GLY A 58 -7.84 0.10 -17.91
CA GLY A 58 -8.89 0.82 -17.19
C GLY A 58 -8.50 1.18 -15.76
N LEU A 59 -7.85 0.26 -15.04
CA LEU A 59 -7.33 0.52 -13.69
C LEU A 59 -6.19 1.55 -13.68
N GLU A 60 -5.26 1.43 -14.64
CA GLU A 60 -4.11 2.32 -14.76
C GLU A 60 -4.54 3.75 -15.10
N ALA A 61 -5.47 3.92 -16.05
CA ALA A 61 -6.04 5.23 -16.39
C ALA A 61 -6.70 5.91 -15.18
N ARG A 62 -7.51 5.17 -14.41
CA ARG A 62 -8.13 5.67 -13.18
C ARG A 62 -7.10 6.08 -12.14
N ASN A 63 -6.01 5.32 -12.00
CA ASN A 63 -4.97 5.62 -11.03
C ASN A 63 -4.13 6.82 -11.47
N MET A 64 -3.85 6.96 -12.77
CA MET A 64 -3.19 8.15 -13.33
C MET A 64 -3.99 9.41 -13.02
N GLU A 65 -5.31 9.43 -13.26
CA GLU A 65 -6.15 10.60 -12.97
C GLU A 65 -6.10 11.01 -11.48
N LYS A 66 -6.04 10.03 -10.58
CA LYS A 66 -6.16 10.28 -9.13
C LYS A 66 -4.84 10.50 -8.41
N TYR A 67 -3.78 9.82 -8.86
CA TYR A 67 -2.51 9.70 -8.16
C TYR A 67 -1.31 10.13 -9.01
N ASP A 68 -1.50 10.37 -10.31
CA ASP A 68 -0.42 10.55 -11.28
C ASP A 68 0.56 9.35 -11.30
N ASN A 69 0.01 8.16 -11.05
CA ASN A 69 0.77 6.90 -11.00
C ASN A 69 -0.14 5.73 -11.42
N PRO A 70 0.26 4.88 -12.38
CA PRO A 70 -0.61 3.83 -12.92
C PRO A 70 -0.86 2.69 -11.93
N ILE A 71 0.04 2.48 -10.97
CA ILE A 71 -0.05 1.42 -9.96
C ILE A 71 -0.97 1.87 -8.81
N GLY A 72 -0.82 3.13 -8.40
CA GLY A 72 -1.51 3.74 -7.26
C GLY A 72 -0.57 4.72 -6.53
N PRO A 73 -0.98 5.26 -5.38
CA PRO A 73 -0.16 6.25 -4.69
C PRO A 73 1.12 5.61 -4.13
N ASP A 74 2.24 6.31 -4.31
CA ASP A 74 3.51 6.02 -3.65
C ASP A 74 3.55 6.62 -2.23
N SER A 75 4.65 6.35 -1.52
CA SER A 75 4.86 6.79 -0.15
C SER A 75 4.85 8.32 -0.01
N GLN A 76 5.41 9.05 -0.97
CA GLN A 76 5.50 10.50 -0.95
C GLN A 76 4.16 11.17 -1.25
N TRP A 77 3.37 10.61 -2.17
CA TRP A 77 2.01 11.03 -2.42
C TRP A 77 1.15 10.84 -1.17
N LEU A 78 1.23 9.66 -0.53
CA LEU A 78 0.50 9.36 0.70
C LEU A 78 0.87 10.31 1.83
N PHE A 79 2.15 10.58 2.00
CA PHE A 79 2.66 11.52 2.98
C PHE A 79 2.17 12.93 2.72
N SER A 80 2.38 13.45 1.51
CA SER A 80 1.99 14.80 1.12
C SER A 80 0.49 15.02 1.27
N LYS A 81 -0.33 14.05 0.84
CA LYS A 81 -1.79 14.12 0.97
C LYS A 81 -2.23 14.08 2.43
N THR A 82 -1.64 13.21 3.23
CA THR A 82 -1.97 13.07 4.66
C THR A 82 -1.55 14.31 5.45
N LYS A 83 -0.33 14.82 5.21
CA LYS A 83 0.19 16.04 5.85
C LYS A 83 -0.69 17.24 5.55
N LYS A 84 -1.03 17.47 4.27
CA LYS A 84 -1.96 18.54 3.86
C LYS A 84 -3.32 18.41 4.56
N LYS A 85 -3.85 17.20 4.69
CA LYS A 85 -5.12 16.94 5.39
C LYS A 85 -5.01 17.30 6.87
N LEU A 86 -4.01 16.76 7.59
CA LEU A 86 -3.85 16.99 9.02
C LEU A 86 -3.57 18.46 9.36
N ILE A 87 -2.81 19.17 8.52
CA ILE A 87 -2.58 20.61 8.66
C ILE A 87 -3.91 21.37 8.52
N LYS A 88 -4.71 21.05 7.48
CA LYS A 88 -6.01 21.68 7.27
C LYS A 88 -6.98 21.42 8.44
N GLU A 89 -6.89 20.26 9.07
CA GLU A 89 -7.72 19.86 10.21
C GLU A 89 -7.19 20.38 11.56
N GLY A 90 -6.01 20.99 11.61
CA GLY A 90 -5.37 21.44 12.85
C GLY A 90 -4.90 20.30 13.76
N THR A 91 -4.75 19.09 13.22
CA THR A 91 -4.39 17.86 13.96
C THR A 91 -2.99 17.32 13.62
N TYR A 92 -2.21 18.09 12.86
CA TYR A 92 -0.82 17.75 12.56
C TYR A 92 0.04 17.82 13.83
N ILE A 93 0.75 16.72 14.13
CA ILE A 93 1.66 16.61 15.28
C ILE A 93 3.11 16.68 14.79
N ASN A 94 3.52 15.68 14.01
CA ASN A 94 4.83 15.59 13.37
C ASN A 94 4.77 14.60 12.19
N ASP A 95 5.85 14.54 11.41
CA ASP A 95 5.96 13.67 10.24
C ASP A 95 6.03 12.18 10.60
N ASP A 96 6.59 11.87 11.75
CA ASP A 96 6.72 10.51 12.29
C ASP A 96 5.36 9.83 12.55
N GLU A 97 4.35 10.58 12.99
CA GLU A 97 2.98 10.11 13.15
C GLU A 97 2.30 9.85 11.80
N ILE A 98 2.65 10.64 10.78
CA ILE A 98 2.17 10.42 9.42
C ILE A 98 2.73 9.11 8.87
N TRP A 99 4.05 8.91 9.00
CA TRP A 99 4.70 7.66 8.57
C TRP A 99 4.15 6.45 9.32
N SER A 100 3.95 6.56 10.64
CA SER A 100 3.27 5.52 11.44
C SER A 100 1.87 5.19 10.90
N SER A 101 1.10 6.22 10.53
CA SER A 101 -0.24 6.06 9.95
C SER A 101 -0.18 5.35 8.60
N ILE A 102 0.80 5.69 7.76
CA ILE A 102 1.01 5.08 6.44
C ILE A 102 1.38 3.60 6.59
N ILE A 103 2.32 3.25 7.47
CA ILE A 103 2.68 1.85 7.76
C ILE A 103 1.43 1.06 8.16
N LYS A 104 0.68 1.55 9.17
CA LYS A 104 -0.54 0.88 9.64
C LYS A 104 -1.59 0.71 8.55
N LYS A 105 -1.81 1.72 7.71
CA LYS A 105 -2.79 1.68 6.62
C LYS A 105 -2.37 0.76 5.49
N SER A 106 -1.07 0.70 5.16
CA SER A 106 -0.56 -0.19 4.12
C SER A 106 -0.63 -1.66 4.52
N MET A 107 -0.70 -1.96 5.82
CA MET A 107 -0.96 -3.30 6.36
C MET A 107 -2.45 -3.68 6.43
N LYS A 108 -3.37 -2.73 6.23
CA LYS A 108 -4.80 -3.07 6.13
C LYS A 108 -5.01 -3.84 4.83
N LYS A 109 -5.58 -5.04 4.94
CA LYS A 109 -5.96 -5.85 3.79
C LYS A 109 -7.03 -5.08 3.01
N ASP A 110 -6.80 -4.91 1.70
CA ASP A 110 -7.74 -4.21 0.83
C ASP A 110 -8.97 -5.10 0.61
N ASP A 111 -10.15 -4.66 1.05
CA ASP A 111 -11.40 -5.40 0.91
C ASP A 111 -11.76 -5.65 -0.56
N VAL A 112 -11.32 -4.80 -1.48
CA VAL A 112 -11.51 -4.99 -2.91
C VAL A 112 -10.60 -6.10 -3.44
N ILE A 113 -9.35 -6.18 -2.97
CA ILE A 113 -8.47 -7.32 -3.29
C ILE A 113 -9.03 -8.59 -2.66
N ASN A 114 -9.54 -8.53 -1.43
CA ASN A 114 -10.21 -9.66 -0.79
C ASN A 114 -11.42 -10.12 -1.64
N THR A 115 -12.30 -9.22 -2.08
CA THR A 115 -13.43 -9.56 -2.94
C THR A 115 -12.99 -10.12 -4.30
N LEU A 116 -12.00 -9.49 -4.96
CA LEU A 116 -11.43 -9.96 -6.22
C LEU A 116 -10.75 -11.34 -6.11
N LEU A 117 -10.27 -11.70 -4.91
CA LEU A 117 -9.65 -12.99 -4.60
C LEU A 117 -10.61 -14.00 -3.93
N GLY A 118 -11.91 -13.69 -3.82
CA GLY A 118 -12.92 -14.56 -3.22
C GLY A 118 -12.76 -14.78 -1.70
N LEU A 119 -12.30 -13.77 -0.97
CA LEU A 119 -12.02 -13.78 0.47
C LEU A 119 -13.16 -13.24 1.35
N ILE A 120 -14.25 -12.72 0.79
CA ILE A 120 -15.48 -12.34 1.50
C ILE A 120 -16.68 -12.95 0.77
N HIS A 121 -17.52 -13.68 1.52
CA HIS A 121 -18.92 -13.96 1.18
C HIS A 121 -19.79 -12.86 1.75
#